data_AF-A0A1M4W8K6-F1
#
_entry.id   AF-A0A1M4W8K6-F1
#
_cell.length_a   1.000
_cell.length_b   1.000
_cell.length_c   1.000
_cell.angle_alpha   90.00
_cell.angle_beta   90.00
_cell.angle_gamma   90.00
#
_symmetry.space_group_name_H-M   'P 1'
#
loop_
_entity.id
_entity.type
_entity.pdbx_description
1 polymer ?
#
loop_
_entity_poly.entity_id
_entity_poly.type
_entity_poly.pdbx_seq_one_letter_code
_entity_poly.pdbx_strand_id
1 'polypeptide(L)'
;MLSPNMNYLYNVEYFDGLESSGEGFGVSGMSMKERTRKIVEFPFEADTSLGALEKAKGIQSFELYTAYPGLMIGTGAMHDIDMEEALKNGFTFDYVTGLPYLPGSSLKGILRSFFPQKEKDEEKKEYIRSYLSNKETDIKAFMQWIFGDEKPGNINFIGAFPKIDGQAKRLLAMEYITPHASEFLNPIPISMLKIKPGVKFRFVFICKDYKVGDRVIVSAEEMTKLFKSIILDMGIGAKTNVGFGVMSEQMPKENKTCNSTGSGQAQSNIGNTSTSTTGDVITCKVCKRNYQRVFHGEIMTECPYCKNKKGKKSGGGKPVQKRR
;
A
#
# COMPACT_ATOMS: atom_id res chain seq x y z
N MET A 1 -25.33 -14.07 17.59
CA MET A 1 -25.32 -12.90 16.69
C MET A 1 -23.86 -12.45 16.60
N LEU A 2 -23.32 -12.16 15.42
CA LEU A 2 -21.92 -11.73 15.28
C LEU A 2 -21.77 -10.28 15.74
N SER A 3 -20.61 -9.91 16.28
CA SER A 3 -20.35 -8.52 16.64
C SER A 3 -20.43 -7.59 15.41
N PRO A 4 -21.06 -6.41 15.54
CA PRO A 4 -21.08 -5.39 14.49
C PRO A 4 -19.74 -4.66 14.34
N ASN A 5 -18.76 -4.94 15.20
CA ASN A 5 -17.43 -4.34 15.13
C ASN A 5 -16.43 -5.39 14.62
N MET A 6 -15.88 -5.15 13.42
CA MET A 6 -14.93 -6.06 12.79
C MET A 6 -13.63 -6.24 13.60
N ASN A 7 -13.14 -5.20 14.30
CA ASN A 7 -11.93 -5.35 15.11
C ASN A 7 -12.15 -6.36 16.26
N TYR A 8 -13.31 -6.32 16.91
CA TYR A 8 -13.67 -7.29 17.95
C TYR A 8 -13.91 -8.68 17.35
N LEU A 9 -14.67 -8.76 16.25
CA LEU A 9 -14.93 -10.00 15.54
C LEU A 9 -13.62 -10.70 15.13
N TYR A 10 -12.66 -9.95 14.57
CA TYR A 10 -11.41 -10.49 14.05
C TYR A 10 -10.40 -10.90 15.14
N ASN A 11 -10.26 -10.09 16.20
CA ASN A 11 -9.23 -10.33 17.22
C ASN A 11 -9.74 -11.13 18.43
N VAL A 12 -11.05 -11.24 18.62
CA VAL A 12 -11.65 -11.92 19.79
C VAL A 12 -12.55 -13.05 19.32
N GLU A 13 -13.70 -12.74 18.71
CA GLU A 13 -14.72 -13.78 18.39
C GLU A 13 -14.20 -14.83 17.40
N TYR A 14 -13.28 -14.45 16.51
CA TYR A 14 -12.63 -15.38 15.58
C TYR A 14 -11.96 -16.54 16.32
N PHE A 15 -11.52 -16.33 17.56
CA PHE A 15 -10.84 -17.32 18.40
C PHE A 15 -11.76 -17.99 19.44
N ASP A 16 -13.04 -17.62 19.52
CA ASP A 16 -13.97 -18.21 20.49
C ASP A 16 -14.15 -19.72 20.26
N GLY A 17 -14.14 -20.50 21.33
CA GLY A 17 -14.30 -21.96 21.26
C GLY A 17 -13.06 -22.70 20.76
N LEU A 18 -11.89 -22.04 20.75
CA LEU A 18 -10.63 -22.74 20.58
C LEU A 18 -10.28 -23.51 21.85
N GLU A 19 -10.08 -24.81 21.69
CA GLU A 19 -9.72 -25.73 22.76
C GLU A 19 -8.31 -26.24 22.50
N SER A 20 -7.46 -26.12 23.53
CA SER A 20 -6.12 -26.71 23.50
C SER A 20 -6.21 -28.17 23.95
N SER A 21 -5.85 -29.09 23.07
CA SER A 21 -5.66 -30.49 23.41
C SER A 21 -4.18 -30.85 23.28
N GLY A 22 -3.73 -31.90 23.96
CA GLY A 22 -2.32 -32.34 23.92
C GLY A 22 -1.81 -32.71 22.52
N GLU A 23 -2.69 -32.85 21.52
CA GLU A 23 -2.38 -33.19 20.13
C GLU A 23 -2.58 -32.02 19.14
N GLY A 24 -2.99 -30.83 19.62
CA GLY A 24 -3.21 -29.64 18.79
C GLY A 24 -4.42 -28.81 19.19
N PHE A 25 -4.77 -27.83 18.33
CA PHE A 25 -5.94 -26.97 18.54
C PHE A 25 -7.19 -27.58 17.90
N GLY A 26 -8.25 -27.71 18.69
CA GLY A 26 -9.60 -28.03 18.24
C GLY A 26 -10.48 -26.78 18.24
N VAL A 27 -11.58 -26.80 17.49
CA VAL A 27 -12.60 -25.75 17.54
C VAL A 27 -13.94 -26.35 17.86
N SER A 28 -14.55 -25.92 18.96
CA SER A 28 -15.96 -26.17 19.24
C SER A 28 -16.85 -25.14 18.54
N GLY A 29 -17.93 -25.61 17.92
CA GLY A 29 -18.86 -24.76 17.16
C GLY A 29 -18.42 -24.51 15.72
N MET A 30 -18.15 -23.25 15.36
CA MET A 30 -17.96 -22.84 13.96
C MET A 30 -16.56 -23.16 13.44
N SER A 31 -16.47 -23.75 12.24
CA SER A 31 -15.18 -24.06 11.60
C SER A 31 -14.35 -22.81 11.27
N MET A 32 -13.02 -22.95 11.17
CA MET A 32 -12.13 -21.85 10.76
C MET A 32 -12.50 -21.29 9.38
N LYS A 33 -12.92 -22.16 8.46
CA LYS A 33 -13.44 -21.78 7.14
C LYS A 33 -14.61 -20.80 7.21
N GLU A 34 -15.59 -21.12 8.04
CA GLU A 34 -16.80 -20.30 8.18
C GLU A 34 -16.51 -18.97 8.86
N ARG A 35 -15.58 -18.97 9.83
CA ARG A 35 -15.07 -17.74 10.46
C ARG A 35 -14.37 -16.86 9.43
N THR A 36 -13.45 -17.41 8.65
CA THR A 36 -12.76 -16.69 7.57
C THR A 36 -13.75 -16.14 6.53
N ARG A 37 -14.75 -16.93 6.12
CA ARG A 37 -15.81 -16.46 5.21
C ARG A 37 -16.55 -15.25 5.80
N LYS A 38 -16.89 -15.27 7.09
CA LYS A 38 -17.56 -14.15 7.76
C LYS A 38 -16.71 -12.89 7.81
N ILE A 39 -15.39 -13.00 8.02
CA ILE A 39 -14.49 -11.85 7.95
C ILE A 39 -14.51 -11.21 6.56
N VAL A 40 -14.46 -12.03 5.50
CA VAL A 40 -14.43 -11.55 4.11
C VAL A 40 -15.77 -10.94 3.67
N GLU A 41 -16.88 -11.53 4.10
CA GLU A 41 -18.24 -11.11 3.73
C GLU A 41 -18.81 -9.98 4.60
N PHE A 42 -18.06 -9.56 5.62
CA PHE A 42 -18.50 -8.58 6.61
C PHE A 42 -18.99 -7.28 5.95
N PRO A 43 -20.19 -6.81 6.31
CA PRO A 43 -20.74 -5.58 5.79
C PRO A 43 -20.23 -4.39 6.62
N PHE A 44 -19.31 -3.61 6.07
CA PHE A 44 -18.90 -2.35 6.67
C PHE A 44 -19.99 -1.29 6.48
N GLU A 45 -20.20 -0.49 7.53
CA GLU A 45 -21.11 0.65 7.52
C GLU A 45 -20.36 1.95 7.21
N ALA A 46 -21.09 2.94 6.70
CA ALA A 46 -20.52 4.26 6.45
C ALA A 46 -20.17 4.92 7.78
N ASP A 47 -18.88 5.18 7.99
CA ASP A 47 -18.42 5.90 9.17
C ASP A 47 -18.75 7.39 9.06
N THR A 48 -19.43 7.90 10.09
CA THR A 48 -19.75 9.32 10.25
C THR A 48 -18.77 10.03 11.20
N SER A 49 -17.90 9.27 11.88
CA SER A 49 -17.03 9.76 12.96
C SER A 49 -15.95 10.74 12.47
N LEU A 50 -15.50 10.59 11.22
CA LEU A 50 -14.58 11.55 10.59
C LEU A 50 -15.22 12.92 10.30
N GLY A 51 -16.55 13.05 10.33
CA GLY A 51 -17.23 14.32 10.03
C GLY A 51 -16.89 15.44 11.04
N ALA A 52 -16.56 15.10 12.29
CA ALA A 52 -16.07 16.08 13.26
C ALA A 52 -14.65 16.56 12.92
N LEU A 53 -13.82 15.67 12.38
CA LEU A 53 -12.44 15.95 12.01
C LEU A 53 -12.37 16.92 10.82
N GLU A 54 -13.32 16.85 9.88
CA GLU A 54 -13.45 17.79 8.74
C GLU A 54 -13.56 19.26 9.15
N LYS A 55 -13.98 19.54 10.39
CA LYS A 55 -14.10 20.92 10.93
C LYS A 55 -12.80 21.42 11.57
N ALA A 56 -11.78 20.58 11.71
CA ALA A 56 -10.52 20.96 12.35
C ALA A 56 -9.72 21.94 11.48
N LYS A 57 -9.18 23.00 12.11
CA LYS A 57 -8.34 23.98 11.42
C LYS A 57 -7.07 23.31 10.86
N GLY A 58 -6.77 23.57 9.59
CA GLY A 58 -5.57 23.06 8.92
C GLY A 58 -5.72 21.62 8.41
N ILE A 59 -6.92 21.05 8.44
CA ILE A 59 -7.15 19.74 7.85
C ILE A 59 -6.91 19.78 6.34
N GLN A 60 -6.16 18.79 5.86
CA GLN A 60 -5.91 18.54 4.46
C GLN A 60 -6.21 17.08 4.17
N SER A 61 -6.83 16.81 3.02
CA SER A 61 -7.10 15.44 2.62
C SER A 61 -7.15 15.27 1.11
N PHE A 62 -6.96 14.05 0.67
CA PHE A 62 -7.22 13.63 -0.71
C PHE A 62 -7.71 12.19 -0.72
N GLU A 63 -8.39 11.82 -1.81
CA GLU A 63 -8.96 10.50 -2.00
C GLU A 63 -8.24 9.78 -3.14
N LEU A 64 -7.91 8.49 -2.95
CA LEU A 64 -7.30 7.61 -3.95
C LEU A 64 -7.94 6.22 -3.87
N TYR A 65 -8.04 5.51 -4.98
CA TYR A 65 -8.50 4.13 -5.05
C TYR A 65 -7.36 3.13 -4.95
N THR A 66 -7.58 2.02 -4.25
CA THR A 66 -6.70 0.85 -4.30
C THR A 66 -6.71 0.26 -5.71
N ALA A 67 -5.54 0.04 -6.30
CA ALA A 67 -5.39 -0.65 -7.58
C ALA A 67 -5.18 -2.16 -7.38
N TYR A 68 -5.19 -2.92 -8.47
CA TYR A 68 -4.83 -4.34 -8.45
C TYR A 68 -3.39 -4.54 -7.94
N PRO A 69 -3.10 -5.54 -7.08
CA PRO A 69 -3.96 -6.63 -6.60
C PRO A 69 -4.80 -6.32 -5.34
N GLY A 70 -4.73 -5.09 -4.83
CA GLY A 70 -5.39 -4.65 -3.61
C GLY A 70 -4.38 -4.12 -2.60
N LEU A 71 -4.81 -3.94 -1.34
CA LEU A 71 -4.00 -3.38 -0.27
C LEU A 71 -3.90 -4.36 0.91
N MET A 72 -2.67 -4.64 1.34
CA MET A 72 -2.39 -5.37 2.57
C MET A 72 -1.88 -4.41 3.64
N ILE A 73 -2.50 -4.45 4.82
CA ILE A 73 -2.11 -3.64 5.99
C ILE A 73 -2.04 -4.54 7.21
N GLY A 74 -1.19 -4.21 8.17
CA GLY A 74 -1.13 -4.93 9.44
C GLY A 74 -0.56 -6.34 9.39
N THR A 75 0.07 -6.76 8.28
CA THR A 75 0.55 -8.15 8.08
C THR A 75 1.60 -8.61 9.08
N GLY A 76 2.21 -7.68 9.81
CA GLY A 76 3.18 -7.97 10.88
C GLY A 76 2.53 -8.19 12.26
N ALA A 77 1.23 -7.95 12.41
CA ALA A 77 0.52 -8.32 13.64
C ALA A 77 0.35 -9.84 13.72
N MET A 78 0.42 -10.37 14.93
CA MET A 78 0.20 -11.79 15.18
C MET A 78 -1.30 -12.06 15.09
N HIS A 79 -1.65 -12.97 14.18
CA HIS A 79 -2.99 -13.54 14.00
C HIS A 79 -2.78 -14.90 13.37
N ASP A 80 -1.94 -15.71 14.00
CA ASP A 80 -1.55 -17.01 13.49
C ASP A 80 -2.03 -18.08 14.48
N ILE A 81 -2.76 -19.03 13.94
CA ILE A 81 -3.13 -20.27 14.61
C ILE A 81 -2.78 -21.39 13.67
N ASP A 82 -2.12 -22.41 14.20
CA ASP A 82 -1.73 -23.59 13.45
C ASP A 82 -2.92 -24.52 13.18
N MET A 83 -3.87 -24.04 12.38
CA MET A 83 -5.01 -24.77 11.87
C MET A 83 -5.14 -24.54 10.36
N GLU A 84 -5.65 -25.53 9.64
CA GLU A 84 -5.99 -25.39 8.22
C GLU A 84 -7.11 -24.36 8.03
N GLU A 85 -7.09 -23.66 6.89
CA GLU A 85 -8.08 -22.64 6.50
C GLU A 85 -8.18 -21.41 7.44
N ALA A 86 -7.33 -21.33 8.47
CA ALA A 86 -7.19 -20.15 9.32
C ALA A 86 -6.41 -19.03 8.60
N LEU A 87 -6.75 -17.78 8.91
CA LEU A 87 -5.90 -16.63 8.61
C LEU A 87 -4.57 -16.78 9.36
N LYS A 88 -3.45 -16.63 8.63
CA LYS A 88 -2.09 -16.80 9.17
C LYS A 88 -1.36 -15.47 9.39
N ASN A 89 -1.91 -14.38 8.84
CA ASN A 89 -1.34 -13.05 8.91
C ASN A 89 -2.32 -12.09 9.56
N GLY A 90 -1.77 -11.21 10.40
CA GLY A 90 -2.51 -10.11 10.98
C GLY A 90 -3.05 -9.13 9.96
N PHE A 91 -4.08 -8.42 10.39
CA PHE A 91 -4.69 -7.33 9.66
C PHE A 91 -5.03 -6.20 10.63
N THR A 92 -4.96 -4.95 10.19
CA THR A 92 -5.24 -3.79 11.04
C THR A 92 -6.65 -3.28 10.83
N PHE A 93 -7.43 -3.25 11.91
CA PHE A 93 -8.74 -2.64 12.00
C PHE A 93 -8.73 -1.55 13.07
N ASP A 94 -9.51 -0.49 12.87
CA ASP A 94 -9.70 0.55 13.86
C ASP A 94 -10.53 0.00 15.02
N TYR A 95 -10.10 0.31 16.24
CA TYR A 95 -10.69 -0.27 17.43
C TYR A 95 -12.16 0.13 17.62
N VAL A 96 -12.51 1.38 17.28
CA VAL A 96 -13.83 1.95 17.54
C VAL A 96 -14.81 1.64 16.40
N THR A 97 -14.40 1.95 15.17
CA THR A 97 -15.26 1.80 13.98
C THR A 97 -15.23 0.39 13.40
N GLY A 98 -14.20 -0.41 13.70
CA GLY A 98 -13.95 -1.69 13.05
C GLY A 98 -13.47 -1.57 11.61
N LEU A 99 -13.34 -0.36 11.04
CA LEU A 99 -12.92 -0.20 9.65
C LEU A 99 -11.46 -0.62 9.46
N PRO A 100 -11.11 -1.26 8.33
CA PRO A 100 -9.71 -1.44 7.98
C PRO A 100 -9.09 -0.07 7.72
N TYR A 101 -7.95 0.26 8.31
CA TYR A 101 -7.34 1.59 8.15
C TYR A 101 -5.81 1.52 8.10
N LEU A 102 -5.20 2.48 7.41
CA LEU A 102 -3.75 2.68 7.47
C LEU A 102 -3.42 3.65 8.62
N PRO A 103 -2.70 3.22 9.66
CA PRO A 103 -2.33 4.10 10.76
C PRO A 103 -1.48 5.31 10.31
N GLY A 104 -1.68 6.45 10.97
CA GLY A 104 -0.89 7.66 10.74
C GLY A 104 0.61 7.46 10.90
N SER A 105 1.04 6.59 11.81
CA SER A 105 2.45 6.21 11.99
C SER A 105 3.02 5.47 10.77
N SER A 106 2.26 4.53 10.20
CA SER A 106 2.64 3.83 8.96
C SER A 106 2.69 4.80 7.77
N LEU A 107 1.69 5.68 7.64
CA LEU A 107 1.66 6.71 6.61
C LEU A 107 2.85 7.67 6.73
N LYS A 108 3.17 8.13 7.95
CA LYS A 108 4.35 8.94 8.26
C LYS A 108 5.63 8.22 7.86
N GLY A 109 5.75 6.93 8.19
CA GLY A 109 6.93 6.12 7.85
C GLY A 109 7.15 5.99 6.35
N ILE A 110 6.07 5.72 5.59
CA ILE A 110 6.11 5.66 4.13
C ILE A 110 6.57 7.00 3.57
N LEU A 111 5.90 8.10 3.93
CA LEU A 111 6.25 9.43 3.44
C LEU A 111 7.70 9.81 3.80
N ARG A 112 8.11 9.60 5.06
CA ARG A 112 9.47 9.91 5.53
C ARG A 112 10.53 9.14 4.75
N SER A 113 10.26 7.88 4.39
CA SER A 113 11.22 7.05 3.64
C SER A 113 11.56 7.62 2.25
N PHE A 114 10.70 8.47 1.69
CA PHE A 114 10.91 9.16 0.41
C PHE A 114 11.64 10.48 0.50
N PHE A 115 11.82 11.02 1.70
CA PHE A 115 12.72 12.13 1.92
C PHE A 115 14.18 11.64 2.02
N PRO A 116 15.17 12.49 1.67
CA PRO A 116 16.59 12.13 1.73
C PRO A 116 17.00 11.78 3.16
N GLN A 117 17.50 10.56 3.37
CA GLN A 117 17.99 10.10 4.67
C GLN A 117 19.50 10.34 4.83
N LYS A 118 20.20 10.43 3.70
CA LYS A 118 21.63 10.71 3.63
C LYS A 118 21.88 11.92 2.73
N GLU A 119 22.99 12.62 2.97
CA GLU A 119 23.34 13.79 2.15
C GLU A 119 23.50 13.45 0.67
N LYS A 120 23.90 12.21 0.35
CA LYS A 120 24.10 11.73 -1.03
C LYS A 120 22.81 11.32 -1.75
N ASP A 121 21.64 11.40 -1.12
CA ASP A 121 20.35 11.04 -1.71
C ASP A 121 19.84 12.13 -2.68
N GLU A 122 20.67 12.53 -3.65
CA GLU A 122 20.35 13.62 -4.60
C GLU A 122 19.12 13.33 -5.45
N GLU A 123 18.90 12.07 -5.84
CA GLU A 123 17.70 11.66 -6.60
C GLU A 123 16.41 11.98 -5.83
N LYS A 124 16.40 11.77 -4.50
CA LYS A 124 15.24 12.08 -3.66
C LYS A 124 15.07 13.58 -3.49
N LYS A 125 16.16 14.32 -3.30
CA LYS A 125 16.10 15.79 -3.20
C LYS A 125 15.51 16.40 -4.47
N GLU A 126 15.97 15.94 -5.63
CA GLU A 126 15.49 16.42 -6.93
C GLU A 126 14.01 16.07 -7.13
N TYR A 127 13.62 14.83 -6.80
CA TYR A 127 12.22 14.42 -6.81
C TYR A 127 11.36 15.34 -5.95
N ILE A 128 11.71 15.57 -4.68
CA ILE A 128 10.94 16.46 -3.80
C ILE A 128 10.89 17.89 -4.37
N ARG A 129 12.03 18.44 -4.82
CA ARG A 129 12.11 19.79 -5.41
C ARG A 129 11.23 19.93 -6.64
N SER A 130 11.06 18.88 -7.45
CA SER A 130 10.22 18.95 -8.65
C SER A 130 8.76 19.33 -8.33
N TYR A 131 8.26 18.94 -7.15
CA TYR A 131 6.90 19.24 -6.67
C TYR A 131 6.77 20.52 -5.84
N LEU A 132 7.88 21.22 -5.54
CA LEU A 132 7.88 22.49 -4.82
C LEU A 132 7.99 23.67 -5.80
N SER A 133 7.26 24.73 -5.53
CA SER A 133 7.26 25.98 -6.30
C SER A 133 8.58 26.73 -6.06
N ASN A 134 9.08 26.70 -4.83
CA ASN A 134 10.39 27.23 -4.48
C ASN A 134 11.47 26.15 -4.59
N LYS A 135 12.24 26.16 -5.69
CA LYS A 135 13.31 25.17 -5.96
C LYS A 135 14.52 25.29 -5.02
N GLU A 136 14.71 26.46 -4.41
CA GLU A 136 15.78 26.73 -3.44
C GLU A 136 15.43 26.27 -2.01
N THR A 137 14.29 25.59 -1.82
CA THR A 137 13.90 25.06 -0.52
C THR A 137 14.98 24.11 0.02
N ASP A 138 15.43 24.36 1.26
CA ASP A 138 16.27 23.41 1.98
C ASP A 138 15.46 22.17 2.36
N ILE A 139 15.65 21.10 1.57
CA ILE A 139 14.92 19.84 1.73
C ILE A 139 15.22 19.16 3.07
N LYS A 140 16.42 19.36 3.65
CA LYS A 140 16.79 18.75 4.93
C LYS A 140 16.04 19.45 6.07
N ALA A 141 16.06 20.78 6.09
CA ALA A 141 15.31 21.57 7.06
C ALA A 141 13.79 21.33 6.91
N PHE A 142 13.29 21.25 5.68
CA PHE A 142 11.90 20.95 5.39
C PHE A 142 11.47 19.55 5.89
N MET A 143 12.30 18.51 5.66
CA MET A 143 12.06 17.16 6.17
C MET A 143 11.99 17.15 7.71
N GLN A 144 12.97 17.75 8.37
CA GLN A 144 13.02 17.83 9.84
C GLN A 144 11.81 18.59 10.39
N TRP A 145 11.38 19.65 9.71
CA TRP A 145 10.20 20.40 10.09
C TRP A 145 8.91 19.58 9.98
N ILE A 146 8.75 18.78 8.91
CA ILE A 146 7.57 17.90 8.72
C ILE A 146 7.55 16.77 9.76
N PHE A 147 8.62 15.98 9.81
CA PHE A 147 8.63 14.69 10.51
C PHE A 147 9.14 14.77 11.94
N GLY A 148 9.84 15.85 12.28
CA GLY A 148 10.59 15.96 13.50
C GLY A 148 11.93 15.23 13.41
N ASP A 149 12.78 15.54 14.39
CA ASP A 149 14.04 14.86 14.64
C ASP A 149 14.15 14.69 16.16
N GLU A 150 14.94 15.53 16.84
CA GLU A 150 14.94 15.65 18.31
C GLU A 150 13.64 16.27 18.85
N LYS A 151 13.00 17.13 18.04
CA LYS A 151 11.71 17.77 18.37
C LYS A 151 10.58 17.12 17.57
N PRO A 152 9.34 17.13 18.08
CA PRO A 152 8.18 16.70 17.32
C PRO A 152 8.05 17.46 16.00
N GLY A 153 7.64 16.74 14.95
CA GLY A 153 7.32 17.35 13.66
C GLY A 153 6.08 18.23 13.74
N ASN A 154 5.89 19.09 12.73
CA ASN A 154 4.81 20.07 12.70
C ASN A 154 3.52 19.57 12.04
N ILE A 155 3.54 18.35 11.49
CA ILE A 155 2.43 17.74 10.77
C ILE A 155 1.88 16.56 11.56
N ASN A 156 0.55 16.54 11.75
CA ASN A 156 -0.14 15.39 12.32
C ASN A 156 -0.65 14.49 11.19
N PHE A 157 -0.13 13.27 11.15
CA PHE A 157 -0.55 12.23 10.22
C PHE A 157 -1.68 11.44 10.89
N ILE A 158 -2.92 11.62 10.45
CA ILE A 158 -4.06 10.93 11.08
C ILE A 158 -4.13 9.49 10.58
N GLY A 159 -4.02 9.30 9.26
CA GLY A 159 -4.05 7.98 8.64
C GLY A 159 -4.78 7.99 7.31
N ALA A 160 -5.12 6.81 6.83
CA ALA A 160 -5.97 6.63 5.66
C ALA A 160 -7.14 5.70 5.98
N PHE A 161 -8.35 6.12 5.64
CA PHE A 161 -9.59 5.43 5.98
C PHE A 161 -10.41 5.16 4.71
N PRO A 162 -11.07 3.99 4.61
CA PRO A 162 -11.91 3.66 3.48
C PRO A 162 -13.16 4.54 3.50
N LYS A 163 -13.61 4.96 2.32
CA LYS A 163 -14.89 5.62 2.14
C LYS A 163 -15.91 4.58 1.71
N ILE A 164 -16.86 4.30 2.59
CA ILE A 164 -17.94 3.35 2.32
C ILE A 164 -19.09 4.11 1.65
N ASP A 165 -19.23 3.94 0.34
CA ASP A 165 -20.42 4.37 -0.39
C ASP A 165 -21.26 3.16 -0.81
N GLY A 166 -22.50 3.39 -1.27
CA GLY A 166 -23.56 2.38 -1.40
C GLY A 166 -23.24 1.13 -2.23
N GLN A 167 -22.10 1.08 -2.94
CA GLN A 167 -21.64 -0.07 -3.72
C GLN A 167 -20.54 -0.89 -3.00
N ALA A 168 -19.80 -0.31 -2.04
CA ALA A 168 -18.58 -0.89 -1.46
C ALA A 168 -18.71 -1.23 0.03
N LYS A 169 -19.74 -2.00 0.42
CA LYS A 169 -19.89 -2.49 1.81
C LYS A 169 -18.96 -3.66 2.16
N ARG A 170 -18.46 -4.39 1.17
CA ARG A 170 -17.59 -5.58 1.36
C ARG A 170 -16.20 -5.30 0.85
N LEU A 171 -15.34 -4.81 1.74
CA LEU A 171 -14.01 -4.31 1.39
C LEU A 171 -12.94 -5.39 1.25
N LEU A 172 -13.14 -6.54 1.89
CA LEU A 172 -12.09 -7.53 2.11
C LEU A 172 -12.17 -8.69 1.12
N ALA A 173 -11.02 -9.27 0.80
CA ALA A 173 -10.89 -10.49 0.01
C ALA A 173 -9.73 -11.34 0.54
N MET A 174 -9.79 -12.64 0.25
CA MET A 174 -8.67 -13.54 0.47
C MET A 174 -7.59 -13.32 -0.58
N GLU A 175 -6.34 -13.51 -0.14
CA GLU A 175 -5.16 -13.66 -0.98
C GLU A 175 -4.42 -14.92 -0.53
N TYR A 176 -3.87 -15.66 -1.48
CA TYR A 176 -3.14 -16.89 -1.17
C TYR A 176 -1.71 -16.77 -1.68
N ILE A 177 -0.76 -17.09 -0.80
CA ILE A 177 0.65 -17.18 -1.18
C ILE A 177 1.11 -18.59 -0.95
N THR A 178 1.69 -19.18 -1.99
CA THR A 178 2.20 -20.55 -1.99
C THR A 178 3.73 -20.51 -2.03
N PRO A 179 4.42 -20.37 -0.87
CA PRO A 179 5.87 -20.48 -0.85
C PRO A 179 6.26 -21.93 -1.19
N HIS A 180 7.13 -22.09 -2.19
CA HIS A 180 7.69 -23.39 -2.54
C HIS A 180 8.97 -23.60 -1.75
N ALA A 181 8.97 -24.54 -0.80
CA ALA A 181 10.17 -24.91 -0.03
C ALA A 181 11.17 -25.72 -0.88
N SER A 182 10.69 -26.42 -1.92
CA SER A 182 11.49 -27.09 -2.96
C SER A 182 10.66 -27.27 -4.24
N GLU A 183 11.30 -27.57 -5.37
CA GLU A 183 10.66 -27.73 -6.70
C GLU A 183 9.61 -28.87 -6.75
N PHE A 184 9.62 -29.79 -5.78
CA PHE A 184 8.82 -31.03 -5.81
C PHE A 184 7.87 -31.20 -4.63
N LEU A 185 7.82 -30.25 -3.69
CA LEU A 185 6.87 -30.28 -2.58
C LEU A 185 5.59 -29.54 -2.95
N ASN A 186 4.43 -30.15 -2.64
CA ASN A 186 3.14 -29.49 -2.78
C ASN A 186 3.11 -28.24 -1.88
N PRO A 187 2.81 -27.05 -2.43
CA PRO A 187 2.82 -25.84 -1.64
C PRO A 187 1.71 -25.86 -0.59
N ILE A 188 2.00 -25.34 0.60
CA ILE A 188 1.01 -25.10 1.65
C ILE A 188 0.50 -23.66 1.43
N PRO A 189 -0.77 -23.46 1.01
CA PRO A 189 -1.30 -22.11 0.79
C PRO A 189 -1.37 -21.33 2.10
N ILE A 190 -0.74 -20.16 2.14
CA ILE A 190 -0.86 -19.22 3.25
C ILE A 190 -2.00 -18.25 2.92
N SER A 191 -3.10 -18.38 3.65
CA SER A 191 -4.27 -17.51 3.60
C SER A 191 -3.98 -16.16 4.26
N MET A 192 -4.08 -15.09 3.46
CA MET A 192 -3.94 -13.72 3.89
C MET A 192 -5.20 -12.92 3.60
N LEU A 193 -5.45 -11.91 4.41
CA LEU A 193 -6.51 -10.94 4.18
C LEU A 193 -5.97 -9.72 3.42
N LYS A 194 -6.73 -9.22 2.45
CA LYS A 194 -6.45 -7.95 1.75
C LYS A 194 -7.71 -7.11 1.60
N ILE A 195 -7.53 -5.81 1.42
CA ILE A 195 -8.55 -4.92 0.88
C ILE A 195 -8.58 -5.07 -0.64
N LYS A 196 -9.78 -5.18 -1.21
CA LYS A 196 -10.02 -5.30 -2.66
C LYS A 196 -9.48 -4.09 -3.43
N PRO A 197 -9.15 -4.27 -4.72
CA PRO A 197 -9.07 -3.16 -5.66
C PRO A 197 -10.39 -2.38 -5.73
N GLY A 198 -10.32 -1.11 -6.11
CA GLY A 198 -11.49 -0.24 -6.27
C GLY A 198 -12.03 0.37 -4.97
N VAL A 199 -11.40 0.08 -3.82
CA VAL A 199 -11.78 0.72 -2.55
C VAL A 199 -11.15 2.11 -2.49
N LYS A 200 -11.99 3.13 -2.29
CA LYS A 200 -11.54 4.50 -2.12
C LYS A 200 -11.06 4.73 -0.70
N PHE A 201 -9.84 5.24 -0.55
CA PHE A 201 -9.24 5.67 0.71
C PHE A 201 -9.10 7.18 0.74
N ARG A 202 -9.48 7.76 1.88
CA ARG A 202 -9.22 9.16 2.20
C ARG A 202 -8.00 9.24 3.11
N PHE A 203 -6.98 9.96 2.67
CA PHE A 203 -5.77 10.25 3.43
C PHE A 203 -5.96 11.58 4.15
N VAL A 204 -5.72 11.62 5.46
CA VAL A 204 -6.05 12.77 6.30
C VAL A 204 -4.83 13.25 7.09
N PHE A 205 -4.59 14.56 7.02
CA PHE A 205 -3.48 15.25 7.67
C PHE A 205 -4.00 16.52 8.35
N ILE A 206 -3.37 16.94 9.43
CA ILE A 206 -3.48 18.32 9.93
C ILE A 206 -2.17 19.01 9.60
N CYS A 207 -2.23 19.88 8.59
CA CYS A 207 -1.09 20.55 8.01
C CYS A 207 -0.98 22.01 8.46
N LYS A 208 0.25 22.50 8.46
CA LYS A 208 0.60 23.91 8.64
C LYS A 208 1.50 24.31 7.47
N ASP A 209 1.55 25.61 7.16
CA ASP A 209 2.51 26.13 6.19
C ASP A 209 3.92 26.02 6.75
N TYR A 210 4.87 25.60 5.93
CA TYR A 210 6.29 25.70 6.25
C TYR A 210 6.75 27.13 5.97
N LYS A 211 7.16 27.83 7.02
CA LYS A 211 7.60 29.23 6.97
C LYS A 211 9.04 29.39 7.42
N VAL A 212 9.75 30.31 6.79
CA VAL A 212 11.07 30.80 7.22
C VAL A 212 10.94 32.30 7.47
N GLY A 213 10.98 32.69 8.74
CA GLY A 213 10.45 33.99 9.17
C GLY A 213 8.95 34.09 8.87
N ASP A 214 8.52 35.21 8.31
CA ASP A 214 7.11 35.42 7.93
C ASP A 214 6.76 34.91 6.52
N ARG A 215 7.74 34.41 5.77
CA ARG A 215 7.55 33.96 4.39
C ARG A 215 7.12 32.50 4.36
N VAL A 216 6.02 32.22 3.66
CA VAL A 216 5.59 30.85 3.33
C VAL A 216 6.51 30.32 2.24
N ILE A 217 7.25 29.26 2.57
CA ILE A 217 8.15 28.56 1.64
C ILE A 217 7.43 27.40 0.95
N VAL A 218 6.63 26.65 1.71
CA VAL A 218 5.75 25.59 1.20
C VAL A 218 4.40 25.70 1.90
N SER A 219 3.32 25.83 1.11
CA SER A 219 1.97 25.88 1.66
C SER A 219 1.47 24.50 2.10
N ALA A 220 0.49 24.46 2.99
CA ALA A 220 -0.16 23.20 3.39
C ALA A 220 -0.78 22.43 2.18
N GLU A 221 -1.33 23.15 1.20
CA GLU A 221 -1.90 22.55 -0.01
C GLU A 221 -0.82 21.91 -0.90
N GLU A 222 0.28 22.64 -1.12
CA GLU A 222 1.42 22.15 -1.91
C GLU A 222 2.08 20.94 -1.26
N MET A 223 2.27 20.97 0.06
CA MET A 223 2.75 19.83 0.83
C MET A 223 1.84 18.61 0.69
N THR A 224 0.52 18.83 0.69
CA THR A 224 -0.46 17.76 0.52
C THR A 224 -0.40 17.15 -0.89
N LYS A 225 -0.18 17.97 -1.93
CA LYS A 225 0.07 17.49 -3.30
C LYS A 225 1.36 16.67 -3.40
N LEU A 226 2.41 17.08 -2.70
CA LEU A 226 3.65 16.30 -2.59
C LEU A 226 3.40 14.93 -1.93
N PHE A 227 2.67 14.89 -0.81
CA PHE A 227 2.33 13.63 -0.14
C PHE A 227 1.50 12.71 -1.03
N LYS A 228 0.51 13.25 -1.73
CA LYS A 228 -0.29 12.50 -2.71
C LYS A 228 0.60 11.90 -3.80
N SER A 229 1.53 12.67 -4.35
CA SER A 229 2.44 12.21 -5.40
C SER A 229 3.36 11.09 -4.92
N ILE A 230 3.94 11.22 -3.71
CA ILE A 230 4.73 10.14 -3.09
C ILE A 230 3.90 8.86 -2.96
N ILE A 231 2.65 8.95 -2.50
CA ILE A 231 1.77 7.79 -2.31
C ILE A 231 1.41 7.12 -3.64
N LEU A 232 1.15 7.91 -4.69
CA LEU A 232 0.85 7.40 -6.03
C LEU A 232 2.04 6.63 -6.62
N ASP A 233 3.26 7.15 -6.45
CA ASP A 233 4.47 6.53 -7.02
C ASP A 233 4.90 5.26 -6.27
N MET A 234 4.63 5.19 -4.97
CA MET A 234 5.22 4.17 -4.10
C MET A 234 4.27 3.09 -3.63
N GLY A 235 2.98 3.42 -3.58
CA GLY A 235 2.00 2.61 -2.89
C GLY A 235 2.18 2.63 -1.37
N ILE A 236 1.28 1.91 -0.70
CA ILE A 236 1.17 1.89 0.76
C ILE A 236 1.00 0.47 1.29
N GLY A 237 1.26 0.26 2.59
CA GLY A 237 1.08 -1.04 3.22
C GLY A 237 2.19 -2.04 2.90
N ALA A 238 1.86 -3.33 3.00
CA ALA A 238 2.82 -4.43 2.86
C ALA A 238 2.95 -4.89 1.40
N LYS A 239 4.10 -5.51 1.09
CA LYS A 239 4.36 -6.21 -0.18
C LYS A 239 4.25 -5.32 -1.45
N THR A 240 4.60 -4.04 -1.33
CA THR A 240 4.64 -3.10 -2.47
C THR A 240 5.59 -3.54 -3.59
N ASN A 241 6.67 -4.24 -3.27
CA ASN A 241 7.60 -4.79 -4.27
C ASN A 241 6.99 -5.83 -5.22
N VAL A 242 5.86 -6.45 -4.87
CA VAL A 242 5.13 -7.39 -5.73
C VAL A 242 3.79 -6.82 -6.22
N GLY A 243 3.58 -5.51 -6.05
CA GLY A 243 2.46 -4.76 -6.63
C GLY A 243 1.32 -4.43 -5.68
N PHE A 244 1.30 -4.93 -4.43
CA PHE A 244 0.27 -4.54 -3.46
C PHE A 244 0.36 -3.06 -3.09
N GLY A 245 -0.78 -2.48 -2.75
CA GLY A 245 -0.85 -1.13 -2.19
C GLY A 245 -0.67 -0.02 -3.19
N VAL A 246 -0.63 -0.32 -4.50
CA VAL A 246 -0.66 0.69 -5.56
C VAL A 246 -1.96 1.47 -5.47
N MET A 247 -1.84 2.79 -5.60
CA MET A 247 -2.96 3.72 -5.51
C MET A 247 -3.22 4.38 -6.87
N SER A 248 -4.46 4.83 -7.09
CA SER A 248 -4.88 5.46 -8.34
C SER A 248 -5.89 6.57 -8.09
N GLU A 249 -5.89 7.61 -8.92
CA GLU A 249 -6.87 8.70 -8.80
C GLU A 249 -8.24 8.31 -9.37
N GLN A 250 -8.25 7.41 -10.35
CA GLN A 250 -9.45 6.92 -11.01
C GLN A 250 -9.78 5.51 -10.51
N MET A 251 -11.07 5.18 -10.47
CA MET A 251 -11.51 3.83 -10.15
C MET A 251 -10.91 2.86 -11.18
N PRO A 252 -10.17 1.81 -10.76
CA PRO A 252 -9.65 0.81 -11.68
C PRO A 252 -10.79 0.17 -12.46
N LYS A 253 -10.64 0.09 -13.79
CA LYS A 253 -11.59 -0.66 -14.61
C LYS A 253 -11.40 -2.14 -14.30
N GLU A 254 -12.49 -2.86 -14.02
CA GLU A 254 -12.44 -4.31 -13.94
C GLU A 254 -11.98 -4.84 -15.31
N ASN A 255 -10.82 -5.50 -15.34
CA ASN A 255 -10.46 -6.30 -16.49
C ASN A 255 -11.51 -7.42 -16.56
N LYS A 256 -12.38 -7.39 -17.57
CA LYS A 256 -13.21 -8.53 -17.92
C LYS A 256 -12.28 -9.72 -18.12
N THR A 257 -12.22 -10.62 -17.15
CA THR A 257 -11.48 -11.86 -17.27
C THR A 257 -12.04 -12.63 -18.45
N CYS A 258 -11.16 -13.06 -19.36
CA CYS A 258 -11.52 -13.97 -20.43
C CYS A 258 -11.95 -15.30 -19.81
N ASN A 259 -13.26 -15.50 -19.66
CA ASN A 259 -13.81 -16.85 -19.53
C ASN A 259 -13.59 -17.56 -20.87
N SER A 260 -12.64 -18.49 -20.92
CA SER A 260 -12.61 -19.51 -21.96
C SER A 260 -12.56 -20.88 -21.31
N THR A 261 -13.75 -21.45 -21.16
CA THR A 261 -14.00 -22.87 -21.28
C THR A 261 -13.61 -23.32 -22.70
N GLY A 262 -12.84 -24.39 -22.83
CA GLY A 262 -12.73 -25.14 -24.10
C GLY A 262 -11.32 -25.49 -24.56
N SER A 263 -10.99 -26.78 -24.41
CA SER A 263 -10.28 -27.67 -25.34
C SER A 263 -9.19 -27.11 -26.26
N GLY A 264 -8.01 -27.74 -26.19
CA GLY A 264 -6.83 -27.35 -26.94
C GLY A 264 -6.91 -27.49 -28.46
N GLN A 265 -6.06 -26.72 -29.13
CA GLN A 265 -5.14 -27.17 -30.17
C GLN A 265 -4.12 -26.05 -30.40
N ALA A 266 -2.85 -26.42 -30.40
CA ALA A 266 -1.75 -25.54 -30.73
C ALA A 266 -1.73 -25.31 -32.25
N GLN A 267 -1.79 -24.05 -32.68
CA GLN A 267 -1.29 -23.64 -33.99
C GLN A 267 -0.58 -22.29 -33.89
N SER A 268 0.65 -22.32 -34.40
CA SER A 268 1.52 -21.18 -34.67
C SER A 268 0.86 -20.19 -35.62
N ASN A 269 0.91 -18.89 -35.30
CA ASN A 269 0.95 -17.86 -36.33
C ASN A 269 1.70 -16.61 -35.87
N ILE A 270 2.64 -16.23 -36.72
CA ILE A 270 3.50 -15.05 -36.66
C ILE A 270 2.71 -13.85 -37.17
N GLY A 271 2.81 -12.73 -36.45
CA GLY A 271 2.60 -11.38 -36.98
C GLY A 271 1.16 -10.90 -37.07
N ASN A 272 0.75 -10.06 -36.11
CA ASN A 272 0.37 -8.70 -36.45
C ASN A 272 0.33 -7.79 -35.22
N THR A 273 0.95 -6.64 -35.42
CA THR A 273 1.13 -5.53 -34.49
C THR A 273 -0.20 -4.83 -34.27
N SER A 274 -0.76 -4.89 -33.06
CA SER A 274 -1.77 -3.95 -32.60
C SER A 274 -1.48 -3.55 -31.16
N THR A 275 -1.00 -2.33 -31.01
CA THR A 275 -0.72 -1.60 -29.78
C THR A 275 -1.95 -1.52 -28.87
N SER A 276 -1.92 -2.22 -27.72
CA SER A 276 -2.86 -2.03 -26.62
C SER A 276 -2.17 -1.27 -25.48
N THR A 277 -2.53 -0.01 -25.34
CA THR A 277 -2.08 0.97 -24.35
C THR A 277 -2.88 0.86 -23.06
N THR A 278 -2.45 0.03 -22.10
CA THR A 278 -2.96 0.07 -20.73
C THR A 278 -1.92 -0.41 -19.72
N GLY A 279 -1.47 0.49 -18.84
CA GLY A 279 -1.20 0.21 -17.41
C GLY A 279 -0.20 -0.88 -16.99
N ASP A 280 0.60 -1.47 -17.88
CA ASP A 280 1.56 -2.52 -17.47
C ASP A 280 2.54 -1.98 -16.41
N VAL A 281 2.54 -2.60 -15.23
CA VAL A 281 3.57 -2.41 -14.21
C VAL A 281 4.76 -3.27 -14.60
N ILE A 282 5.88 -2.62 -14.95
CA ILE A 282 7.10 -3.28 -15.42
C ILE A 282 8.12 -3.31 -14.29
N THR A 283 8.67 -4.49 -14.00
CA THR A 283 9.85 -4.59 -13.13
C THR A 283 11.11 -4.27 -13.93
N CYS A 284 11.84 -3.25 -13.50
CA CYS A 284 13.12 -2.89 -14.10
C CYS A 284 14.15 -4.00 -13.90
N LYS A 285 14.74 -4.50 -14.99
CA LYS A 285 15.79 -5.54 -14.93
C LYS A 285 17.07 -5.08 -14.22
N VAL A 286 17.32 -3.76 -14.18
CA VAL A 286 18.54 -3.15 -13.61
C VAL A 286 18.40 -2.85 -12.12
N CYS A 287 17.36 -2.10 -11.71
CA CYS A 287 17.18 -1.71 -10.30
C CYS A 287 16.17 -2.57 -9.54
N LYS A 288 15.53 -3.54 -10.21
CA LYS A 288 14.48 -4.43 -9.67
C LYS A 288 13.26 -3.69 -9.10
N ARG A 289 13.09 -2.39 -9.37
CA ARG A 289 11.92 -1.61 -9.01
C ARG A 289 10.80 -1.78 -10.03
N ASN A 290 9.56 -1.80 -9.56
CA ASN A 290 8.38 -1.72 -10.41
C ASN A 290 8.11 -0.27 -10.80
N TYR A 291 7.69 -0.04 -12.05
CA TYR A 291 7.28 1.28 -12.54
C TYR A 291 6.18 1.11 -13.59
N GLN A 292 5.29 2.09 -13.72
CA GLN A 292 4.26 2.06 -14.75
C GLN A 292 4.86 2.41 -16.12
N ARG A 293 4.40 1.71 -17.16
CA ARG A 293 4.80 1.96 -18.56
C ARG A 293 4.35 3.33 -19.06
N VAL A 294 3.39 3.97 -18.38
CA VAL A 294 3.02 5.38 -18.58
C VAL A 294 3.45 6.15 -17.34
N PHE A 295 4.36 7.10 -17.49
CA PHE A 295 4.85 7.97 -16.42
C PHE A 295 4.69 9.41 -16.90
N HIS A 296 3.94 10.25 -16.17
CA HIS A 296 3.58 11.62 -16.60
C HIS A 296 2.90 11.73 -17.98
N GLY A 297 2.09 10.74 -18.38
CA GLY A 297 1.39 10.76 -19.67
C GLY A 297 2.25 10.36 -20.88
N GLU A 298 3.54 10.09 -20.69
CA GLU A 298 4.44 9.58 -21.71
C GLU A 298 4.64 8.06 -21.57
N ILE A 299 4.70 7.36 -22.71
CA ILE A 299 4.99 5.92 -22.74
C ILE A 299 6.49 5.72 -22.53
N MET A 300 6.86 5.20 -21.37
CA MET A 300 8.23 4.90 -20.98
C MET A 300 8.70 3.59 -21.61
N THR A 301 9.68 3.67 -22.50
CA THR A 301 10.37 2.50 -23.09
C THR A 301 11.50 1.94 -22.21
N GLU A 302 11.99 2.73 -21.25
CA GLU A 302 12.99 2.31 -20.26
C GLU A 302 12.60 2.78 -18.85
N CYS A 303 13.17 2.15 -17.81
CA CYS A 303 12.92 2.53 -16.42
C CYS A 303 13.31 3.99 -16.15
N PRO A 304 12.37 4.85 -15.68
CA PRO A 304 12.63 6.28 -15.42
C PRO A 304 13.75 6.46 -14.39
N TYR A 305 13.82 5.57 -13.40
CA TYR A 305 14.84 5.60 -12.35
C TYR A 305 16.24 5.19 -12.82
N CYS A 306 16.38 4.53 -13.99
CA CYS A 306 17.66 4.03 -14.50
C CYS A 306 18.22 4.86 -15.65
N LYS A 307 17.39 5.60 -16.40
CA LYS A 307 17.84 6.47 -17.50
C LYS A 307 18.90 7.48 -17.05
N ASN A 308 18.75 8.04 -15.85
CA ASN A 308 19.69 9.02 -15.29
C ASN A 308 21.08 8.45 -14.93
N LYS A 309 21.28 7.12 -14.98
CA LYS A 309 22.60 6.50 -14.75
C LYS A 309 23.47 6.39 -15.99
N LYS A 310 22.91 6.49 -17.21
CA LYS A 310 23.68 6.33 -18.45
C LYS A 310 24.56 7.56 -18.80
N GLY A 311 24.38 8.69 -18.12
CA GLY A 311 25.17 9.92 -18.34
C GLY A 311 26.50 10.01 -17.59
N LYS A 312 26.87 9.05 -16.75
CA LYS A 312 28.17 9.06 -16.03
C LYS A 312 28.86 7.70 -16.10
N LYS A 313 29.52 7.42 -17.22
CA LYS A 313 30.57 6.39 -17.32
C LYS A 313 31.92 7.07 -17.58
N SER A 314 32.78 7.09 -16.57
CA SER A 314 34.25 6.95 -16.72
C SER A 314 34.90 6.91 -15.34
N GLY A 315 35.46 5.77 -14.97
CA GLY A 315 36.21 5.59 -13.71
C GLY A 315 36.22 4.13 -13.28
N GLY A 316 37.03 3.31 -13.94
CA GLY A 316 37.20 1.90 -13.61
C GLY A 316 37.87 1.70 -12.26
N GLY A 317 37.36 0.75 -11.49
CA GLY A 317 37.97 0.23 -10.27
C GLY A 317 37.55 -1.22 -10.06
N LYS A 318 38.53 -2.13 -10.09
CA LYS A 318 38.36 -3.59 -9.97
C LYS A 318 37.67 -3.99 -8.64
N PRO A 319 36.92 -5.10 -8.59
CA PRO A 319 36.27 -5.55 -7.35
C PRO A 319 37.30 -6.18 -6.40
N VAL A 320 37.34 -5.69 -5.16
CA VAL A 320 38.10 -6.30 -4.05
C VAL A 320 37.29 -7.47 -3.48
N GLN A 321 37.95 -8.62 -3.36
CA GLN A 321 37.44 -9.86 -2.77
C GLN A 321 36.99 -9.66 -1.31
N LYS A 322 35.78 -10.16 -0.99
CA LYS A 322 35.35 -10.38 0.39
C LYS A 322 36.18 -11.50 1.02
N ARG A 323 36.86 -11.22 2.13
CA ARG A 323 37.34 -12.25 3.07
C ARG A 323 36.26 -12.54 4.10
N ARG A 324 36.28 -13.82 4.52
CA ARG A 324 35.40 -14.51 5.46
C ARG A 324 35.19 -13.79 6.78
#